data_AF-A0A922MN18-F1
#
_entry.id   AF-A0A922MN18-F1
#
_cell.length_a   1.000
_cell.length_b   1.000
_cell.length_c   1.000
_cell.angle_alpha   90.00
_cell.angle_beta   90.00
_cell.angle_gamma   90.00
#
_symmetry.space_group_name_H-M   'P 1'
#
loop_
_entity.id
_entity.type
_entity.pdbx_description
1 polymer ?
#
loop_
_entity_poly.entity_id
_entity_poly.type
_entity_poly.pdbx_seq_one_letter_code
_entity_poly.pdbx_strand_id
1 'polypeptide(L)'
;MSQHLVNENSKYILDLFSEQTVDQQTLDSICTQVQKKFPKSDHFNLCLLLSSLITGGDLSLPGQRVVALAILFDIYKLDNPFASLFLHLLEGKAGLLPLTPQERLLIGQLHGFLPVNIKDVMKKSAKQVMLTEVSPKDLEFDYSSLQTLVAERVADMSSMARAAAPALIPLSDGFVFLL
;
A
#
# COMPACT_ATOMS: atom_id res chain seq x y z
N MET A 1 19.93 -2.97 24.20
CA MET A 1 19.93 -3.72 22.91
C MET A 1 18.71 -3.41 22.05
N SER A 2 17.52 -3.14 22.61
CA SER A 2 16.29 -2.84 21.86
C SER A 2 16.33 -1.56 21.01
N GLN A 3 16.86 -0.44 21.54
CA GLN A 3 16.89 0.84 20.80
C GLN A 3 17.76 0.83 19.55
N HIS A 4 18.86 0.07 19.56
CA HIS A 4 19.74 -0.05 18.40
C HIS A 4 19.05 -0.80 17.24
N LEU A 5 18.34 -1.89 17.55
CA LEU A 5 17.61 -2.66 16.54
C LEU A 5 16.45 -1.84 15.94
N VAL A 6 15.77 -1.05 16.78
CA VAL A 6 14.71 -0.13 16.33
C VAL A 6 15.29 0.92 15.37
N ASN A 7 16.40 1.57 15.73
CA ASN A 7 17.06 2.57 14.88
C ASN A 7 17.55 1.98 13.54
N GLU A 8 18.10 0.77 13.55
CA GLU A 8 18.53 0.06 12.34
C GLU A 8 17.34 -0.27 11.42
N ASN A 9 16.21 -0.71 11.99
CA ASN A 9 15.00 -0.99 11.23
C ASN A 9 14.39 0.29 10.64
N SER A 10 14.36 1.39 11.40
CA SER A 10 13.91 2.69 10.90
C SER A 10 14.78 3.18 9.76
N LYS A 11 16.11 3.10 9.88
CA LYS A 11 17.04 3.47 8.82
C LYS A 11 16.82 2.63 7.57
N TYR A 12 16.64 1.32 7.72
CA TYR A 12 16.34 0.43 6.60
C TYR A 12 15.05 0.83 5.88
N ILE A 13 13.97 1.12 6.62
CA ILE A 13 12.69 1.54 6.03
C ILE A 13 12.85 2.85 5.25
N LEU A 14 13.60 3.82 5.76
CA LEU A 14 13.88 5.06 5.03
C LEU A 14 14.68 4.81 3.75
N ASP A 15 15.62 3.86 3.78
CA ASP A 15 16.44 3.49 2.62
C ASP A 15 15.63 2.80 1.50
N LEU A 16 14.52 2.13 1.84
CA LEU A 16 13.57 1.58 0.86
C LEU A 16 12.96 2.66 -0.05
N PHE A 17 12.83 3.89 0.48
CA PHE A 17 12.22 5.02 -0.21
C PHE A 17 13.24 6.03 -0.73
N SER A 18 14.54 5.69 -0.66
CA SER A 18 15.60 6.48 -1.27
C SER A 18 15.44 6.51 -2.80
N GLU A 19 15.91 7.59 -3.43
CA GLU A 19 15.90 7.73 -4.88
C GLU A 19 16.63 6.56 -5.57
N GLN A 20 17.76 6.13 -4.99
CA GLN A 20 18.52 4.99 -5.50
C GLN A 20 17.67 3.72 -5.55
N THR A 21 16.96 3.38 -4.47
CA THR A 21 16.13 2.18 -4.41
C THR A 21 14.96 2.27 -5.37
N VAL A 22 14.24 3.41 -5.40
CA VAL A 22 13.09 3.66 -6.27
C VAL A 22 13.47 3.56 -7.76
N ASP A 23 14.66 4.02 -8.12
CA ASP A 23 15.12 4.06 -9.51
C ASP A 23 15.70 2.74 -10.00
N GLN A 24 16.53 2.10 -9.18
CA GLN A 24 17.42 1.02 -9.62
C GLN A 24 16.92 -0.38 -9.26
N GLN A 25 16.16 -0.52 -8.17
CA GLN A 25 15.74 -1.83 -7.70
C GLN A 25 14.36 -2.20 -8.22
N THR A 26 14.19 -3.46 -8.59
CA THR A 26 12.90 -4.00 -8.99
C THR A 26 11.99 -4.19 -7.78
N LEU A 27 10.67 -4.09 -7.98
CA LEU A 27 9.70 -4.27 -6.90
C LEU A 27 9.82 -5.67 -6.26
N ASP A 28 10.03 -6.71 -7.05
CA ASP A 28 10.26 -8.09 -6.59
C ASP A 28 11.51 -8.20 -5.70
N SER A 29 12.61 -7.55 -6.09
CA SER A 29 13.85 -7.52 -5.31
C SER A 29 13.64 -6.83 -3.96
N ILE A 30 12.98 -5.66 -3.98
CA ILE A 30 12.65 -4.91 -2.76
C ILE A 30 11.78 -5.77 -1.83
N CYS A 31 10.70 -6.35 -2.35
CA CYS A 31 9.78 -7.18 -1.58
C CYS A 31 10.49 -8.40 -0.97
N THR A 32 11.34 -9.08 -1.75
CA THR A 32 12.15 -10.21 -1.26
C THR A 32 13.11 -9.79 -0.15
N GLN A 33 13.75 -8.62 -0.26
CA GLN A 33 14.63 -8.10 0.78
C GLN A 33 13.87 -7.75 2.06
N VAL A 34 12.71 -7.11 1.93
CA VAL A 34 11.84 -6.78 3.07
C VAL A 34 11.39 -8.05 3.79
N GLN A 35 10.90 -9.06 3.06
CA GLN A 35 10.49 -10.33 3.65
C GLN A 35 11.64 -11.10 4.33
N LYS A 36 12.88 -10.95 3.84
CA LYS A 36 14.07 -11.52 4.48
C LYS A 36 14.53 -10.73 5.71
N LYS A 37 14.39 -9.40 5.68
CA LYS A 37 14.83 -8.49 6.75
C LYS A 37 13.89 -8.55 7.95
N PHE A 38 12.58 -8.60 7.71
CA PHE A 38 11.57 -8.60 8.76
C PHE A 38 10.97 -9.99 8.95
N PRO A 39 10.94 -10.53 10.19
CA PRO A 39 10.27 -11.78 10.47
C PRO A 39 8.75 -11.64 10.27
N LYS A 40 8.07 -12.76 10.01
CA LYS A 40 6.61 -12.79 9.79
C LYS A 40 5.80 -12.18 10.92
N SER A 41 6.31 -12.20 12.16
CA SER A 41 5.69 -11.55 13.32
C SER A 41 5.56 -10.04 13.17
N ASP A 42 6.48 -9.42 12.42
CA ASP A 42 6.59 -7.97 12.31
C ASP A 42 5.92 -7.44 11.04
N HIS A 43 5.56 -8.33 10.11
CA HIS A 43 4.94 -8.02 8.82
C HIS A 43 3.67 -7.17 8.97
N PHE A 44 2.83 -7.49 9.96
CA PHE A 44 1.62 -6.70 10.22
C PHE A 44 1.96 -5.26 10.63
N ASN A 45 2.89 -5.09 11.57
CA ASN A 45 3.30 -3.75 12.06
C ASN A 45 4.00 -2.94 10.97
N LEU A 46 4.82 -3.60 10.14
CA LEU A 46 5.46 -2.97 8.98
C LEU A 46 4.40 -2.49 7.99
N CYS A 47 3.48 -3.34 7.58
CA CYS A 47 2.41 -2.98 6.66
C CYS A 47 1.47 -1.91 7.25
N LEU A 48 1.22 -1.93 8.56
CA LEU A 48 0.46 -0.89 9.24
C LEU A 48 1.19 0.47 9.18
N LEU A 49 2.49 0.48 9.40
CA LEU A 49 3.32 1.67 9.23
C LEU A 49 3.28 2.16 7.78
N LEU A 50 3.50 1.29 6.80
CA LEU A 50 3.45 1.65 5.37
C LEU A 50 2.09 2.23 4.97
N SER A 51 1.01 1.61 5.46
CA SER A 51 -0.35 2.10 5.25
C SER A 51 -0.51 3.50 5.84
N SER A 52 0.00 3.73 7.05
CA SER A 52 -0.05 5.02 7.72
C SER A 52 0.72 6.10 6.95
N LEU A 53 1.91 5.78 6.42
CA LEU A 53 2.71 6.69 5.60
C LEU A 53 2.03 7.05 4.27
N ILE A 54 1.31 6.10 3.67
CA ILE A 54 0.49 6.35 2.46
C ILE A 54 -0.68 7.29 2.81
N THR A 55 -1.43 6.98 3.87
CA THR A 55 -2.63 7.76 4.25
C THR A 55 -2.30 9.12 4.86
N GLY A 56 -1.16 9.24 5.54
CA GLY A 56 -0.68 10.49 6.15
C GLY A 56 -0.02 11.44 5.15
N GLY A 57 0.31 10.96 3.94
CA GLY A 57 0.93 11.76 2.89
C GLY A 57 2.45 11.93 3.03
N ASP A 58 3.08 11.23 3.96
CA ASP A 58 4.54 11.23 4.15
C ASP A 58 5.28 10.73 2.89
N LEU A 59 4.68 9.79 2.16
CA LEU A 59 5.16 9.34 0.84
C LEU A 59 4.66 10.29 -0.26
N SER A 60 5.21 11.50 -0.26
CA SER A 60 4.84 12.56 -1.20
C SER A 60 5.14 12.19 -2.66
N LEU A 61 6.21 11.43 -2.92
CA LEU A 61 6.60 11.02 -4.27
C LEU A 61 5.82 9.77 -4.72
N PRO A 62 5.19 9.78 -5.92
CA PRO A 62 4.47 8.62 -6.46
C PRO A 62 5.31 7.35 -6.53
N GLY A 63 6.61 7.45 -6.87
CA GLY A 63 7.52 6.31 -6.90
C GLY A 63 7.72 5.65 -5.53
N GLN A 64 7.69 6.41 -4.43
CA GLN A 64 7.78 5.86 -3.08
C GLN A 64 6.49 5.10 -2.72
N ARG A 65 5.33 5.66 -3.07
CA ARG A 65 4.04 5.00 -2.86
C ARG A 65 3.94 3.70 -3.65
N VAL A 66 4.45 3.65 -4.87
CA VAL A 66 4.55 2.42 -5.67
C VAL A 66 5.33 1.33 -4.94
N VAL A 67 6.47 1.66 -4.34
CA VAL A 67 7.25 0.72 -3.53
C VAL A 67 6.41 0.22 -2.34
N ALA A 68 5.77 1.14 -1.60
CA ALA A 68 4.96 0.77 -0.43
C ALA A 68 3.75 -0.11 -0.80
N LEU A 69 3.04 0.21 -1.88
CA LEU A 69 1.90 -0.56 -2.40
C LEU A 69 2.33 -1.97 -2.82
N ALA A 70 3.47 -2.10 -3.49
CA ALA A 70 4.01 -3.40 -3.89
C ALA A 70 4.36 -4.28 -2.68
N ILE A 71 5.00 -3.70 -1.65
CA ILE A 71 5.33 -4.42 -0.41
C ILE A 71 4.05 -4.86 0.32
N LEU A 72 3.07 -3.96 0.47
CA LEU A 72 1.79 -4.25 1.12
C LEU A 72 1.06 -5.42 0.46
N PHE A 73 1.02 -5.39 -0.88
CA PHE A 73 0.41 -6.45 -1.67
C PHE A 73 1.20 -7.76 -1.54
N ASP A 74 2.53 -7.70 -1.65
CA ASP A 74 3.37 -8.88 -1.70
C ASP A 74 3.40 -9.67 -0.38
N ILE A 75 3.37 -8.98 0.75
CA ILE A 75 3.32 -9.61 2.08
C ILE A 75 1.97 -10.32 2.31
N TYR A 76 0.86 -9.74 1.85
CA TYR A 76 -0.49 -10.27 2.05
C TYR A 76 -1.26 -10.51 0.75
N LYS A 77 -0.78 -11.46 -0.07
CA LYS A 77 -1.38 -11.75 -1.40
C LYS A 77 -2.77 -12.40 -1.33
N LEU A 78 -3.01 -13.27 -0.34
CA LEU A 78 -4.22 -14.11 -0.28
C LEU A 78 -5.26 -13.56 0.69
N ASP A 79 -4.84 -13.23 1.91
CA ASP A 79 -5.72 -12.69 2.96
C ASP A 79 -5.19 -11.35 3.43
N ASN A 80 -5.61 -10.27 2.75
CA ASN A 80 -5.04 -8.94 2.92
C ASN A 80 -5.81 -8.11 3.96
N PRO A 81 -5.27 -7.90 5.19
CA PRO A 81 -5.92 -7.05 6.18
C PRO A 81 -5.96 -5.56 5.78
N PHE A 82 -5.18 -5.17 4.77
CA PHE A 82 -5.14 -3.82 4.22
C PHE A 82 -5.94 -3.69 2.92
N ALA A 83 -6.79 -4.66 2.56
CA ALA A 83 -7.63 -4.60 1.35
C ALA A 83 -8.48 -3.31 1.28
N SER A 84 -8.98 -2.84 2.43
CA SER A 84 -9.75 -1.59 2.51
C SER A 84 -8.93 -0.36 2.13
N LEU A 85 -7.60 -0.35 2.36
CA LEU A 85 -6.73 0.74 1.91
C LEU A 85 -6.71 0.82 0.38
N PHE A 86 -6.46 -0.30 -0.30
CA PHE A 86 -6.47 -0.35 -1.76
C PHE A 86 -7.82 0.10 -2.33
N LEU A 87 -8.91 -0.36 -1.73
CA LEU A 87 -10.25 0.05 -2.15
C LEU A 87 -10.46 1.56 -1.98
N HIS A 88 -10.18 2.11 -0.80
CA HIS A 88 -10.35 3.54 -0.54
C HIS A 88 -9.47 4.42 -1.46
N LEU A 89 -8.28 3.95 -1.83
CA LEU A 89 -7.41 4.63 -2.80
C LEU A 89 -8.00 4.59 -4.21
N LEU A 90 -8.57 3.46 -4.64
CA LEU A 90 -9.26 3.33 -5.93
C LEU A 90 -10.54 4.16 -6.01
N GLU A 91 -11.25 4.32 -4.89
CA GLU A 91 -12.47 5.14 -4.81
C GLU A 91 -12.19 6.64 -4.65
N GLY A 92 -10.92 7.01 -4.40
CA GLY A 92 -10.54 8.41 -4.20
C GLY A 92 -11.15 9.01 -2.94
N LYS A 93 -11.21 8.24 -1.84
CA LYS A 93 -11.82 8.67 -0.58
C LYS A 93 -11.22 9.99 -0.09
N ALA A 94 -12.08 10.91 0.35
CA ALA A 94 -11.67 12.22 0.86
C ALA A 94 -10.66 12.08 2.02
N GLY A 95 -9.61 12.91 1.98
CA GLY A 95 -8.52 12.90 2.96
C GLY A 95 -7.32 12.04 2.56
N LEU A 96 -7.39 11.26 1.47
CA LEU A 96 -6.25 10.55 0.91
C LEU A 96 -5.62 11.33 -0.25
N LEU A 97 -4.30 11.20 -0.43
CA LEU A 97 -3.65 11.71 -1.64
C LEU A 97 -4.18 10.96 -2.86
N PRO A 98 -4.61 11.67 -3.92
CA PRO A 98 -5.13 11.02 -5.11
C PRO A 98 -4.04 10.20 -5.81
N LEU A 99 -4.40 9.01 -6.28
CA LEU A 99 -3.49 8.17 -7.06
C LEU A 99 -3.18 8.84 -8.40
N THR A 100 -1.92 8.78 -8.81
CA THR A 100 -1.57 8.98 -10.22
C THR A 100 -2.17 7.84 -11.08
N PRO A 101 -2.37 8.07 -12.39
CA PRO A 101 -2.81 7.02 -13.32
C PRO A 101 -1.98 5.75 -13.23
N GLN A 102 -0.66 5.88 -13.08
CA GLN A 102 0.26 4.76 -13.02
C GLN A 102 0.14 3.96 -11.71
N GLU A 103 -0.10 4.62 -10.57
CA GLU A 103 -0.39 3.93 -9.32
C GLU A 103 -1.72 3.17 -9.38
N ARG A 104 -2.74 3.78 -9.97
CA ARG A 104 -4.04 3.12 -10.20
C ARG A 104 -3.87 1.89 -11.08
N LEU A 105 -3.13 2.02 -12.18
CA LEU A 105 -2.81 0.92 -13.08
C LEU A 105 -2.08 -0.22 -12.35
N LEU A 106 -1.07 0.12 -11.54
CA LEU A 106 -0.31 -0.85 -10.74
C LEU A 106 -1.24 -1.66 -9.83
N ILE A 107 -2.15 -1.02 -9.09
CA ILE A 107 -3.10 -1.72 -8.21
C ILE A 107 -3.97 -2.70 -9.03
N GLY A 108 -4.49 -2.27 -10.18
CA GLY A 108 -5.28 -3.13 -11.07
C GLY A 108 -4.49 -4.34 -11.58
N GLN A 109 -3.20 -4.15 -11.89
CA GLN A 109 -2.29 -5.21 -12.32
C GLN A 109 -1.93 -6.19 -11.19
N LEU A 110 -1.70 -5.69 -9.97
CA LEU A 110 -1.35 -6.51 -8.81
C LEU A 110 -2.53 -7.39 -8.38
N HIS A 111 -3.73 -6.82 -8.30
CA HIS A 111 -4.92 -7.56 -7.89
C HIS A 111 -5.52 -8.45 -9.00
N GLY A 112 -4.93 -8.46 -10.20
CA GLY A 112 -5.40 -9.29 -11.31
C GLY A 112 -6.70 -8.82 -11.95
N PHE A 113 -7.08 -7.55 -11.76
CA PHE A 113 -8.24 -6.94 -12.45
C PHE A 113 -7.95 -6.74 -13.93
N LEU A 114 -6.67 -6.67 -14.30
CA LEU A 114 -6.19 -6.56 -15.66
C LEU A 114 -5.47 -7.86 -16.08
N PRO A 115 -5.63 -8.31 -17.34
CA PRO A 115 -4.99 -9.53 -17.84
C PRO A 115 -3.49 -9.30 -18.09
N VAL A 116 -2.69 -9.36 -17.03
CA VAL A 116 -1.23 -9.20 -17.08
C VAL A 116 -0.53 -10.28 -16.26
N ASN A 117 0.70 -10.61 -16.65
CA ASN A 117 1.57 -11.41 -15.81
C ASN A 117 2.16 -10.54 -14.69
N ILE A 118 1.64 -10.71 -13.47
CA ILE A 118 2.11 -9.97 -12.29
C ILE A 118 3.63 -10.08 -12.07
N LYS A 119 4.26 -11.20 -12.46
CA LYS A 119 5.72 -11.36 -12.33
C LYS A 119 6.48 -10.36 -13.18
N ASP A 120 5.96 -10.00 -14.35
CA ASP A 120 6.61 -9.03 -15.23
C ASP A 120 6.39 -7.60 -14.75
N VAL A 121 5.27 -7.33 -14.06
CA VAL A 121 5.02 -6.07 -13.35
C VAL A 121 6.01 -5.92 -12.18
N MET A 122 6.17 -6.96 -11.36
CA MET A 122 7.08 -6.94 -10.21
C MET A 122 8.57 -6.86 -10.60
N LYS A 123 8.93 -7.21 -11.83
CA LYS A 123 10.30 -7.01 -12.36
C LYS A 123 10.63 -5.56 -12.71
N LYS A 124 9.65 -4.65 -12.74
CA LYS A 124 9.90 -3.22 -12.96
C LYS A 124 10.44 -2.57 -11.69
N SER A 125 11.25 -1.52 -11.82
CA SER A 125 11.48 -0.57 -10.72
C SER A 125 10.31 0.40 -10.58
N ALA A 126 10.20 1.07 -9.43
CA ALA A 126 9.15 2.05 -9.21
C ALA A 126 9.22 3.21 -10.24
N LYS A 127 10.42 3.65 -10.60
CA LYS A 127 10.62 4.60 -11.72
C LYS A 127 10.05 4.08 -13.03
N GLN A 128 10.30 2.82 -13.38
CA GLN A 128 9.77 2.23 -14.61
C GLN A 128 8.24 2.12 -14.60
N VAL A 129 7.63 1.86 -13.43
CA VAL A 129 6.16 1.92 -13.28
C VAL A 129 5.68 3.36 -13.52
N MET A 130 6.35 4.37 -12.96
CA MET A 130 5.97 5.78 -13.14
C MET A 130 6.15 6.31 -14.57
N LEU A 131 7.03 5.69 -15.35
CA LEU A 131 7.22 6.01 -16.78
C LEU A 131 6.34 5.15 -17.69
N THR A 132 5.55 4.22 -17.16
CA THR A 132 4.65 3.40 -17.97
C THR A 132 3.54 4.29 -18.55
N GLU A 133 3.34 4.17 -19.87
CA GLU A 133 2.21 4.83 -20.55
C GLU A 133 0.90 4.21 -20.08
N VAL A 134 -0.07 5.07 -19.77
CA VAL A 134 -1.37 4.66 -19.23
C VAL A 134 -2.45 5.06 -20.22
N SER A 135 -3.15 4.08 -20.78
CA SER A 135 -4.36 4.33 -21.56
C SER A 135 -5.56 4.54 -20.63
N PRO A 136 -6.50 5.44 -20.95
CA PRO A 136 -7.75 5.59 -20.17
C PRO A 136 -8.51 4.26 -20.01
N LYS A 137 -8.49 3.40 -21.04
CA LYS A 137 -9.14 2.08 -21.00
C LYS A 137 -8.53 1.16 -19.93
N ASP A 138 -7.24 1.29 -19.67
CA ASP A 138 -6.55 0.49 -18.65
C ASP A 138 -6.87 0.95 -17.22
N LEU A 139 -7.65 2.03 -17.05
CA LEU A 139 -8.08 2.55 -15.75
C LEU A 139 -9.56 2.24 -15.44
N GLU A 140 -10.30 1.75 -16.43
CA GLU A 140 -11.72 1.38 -16.37
C GLU A 140 -11.92 -0.10 -15.96
N PHE A 141 -10.97 -0.68 -15.23
CA PHE A 141 -11.09 -2.05 -14.74
C PHE A 141 -12.10 -2.16 -13.59
N ASP A 142 -12.77 -3.32 -13.54
CA ASP A 142 -13.67 -3.67 -12.43
C ASP A 142 -12.87 -4.10 -11.20
N TYR A 143 -13.20 -3.54 -10.04
CA TYR A 143 -12.65 -3.90 -8.74
C TYR A 143 -13.74 -4.35 -7.77
N SER A 144 -14.89 -4.81 -8.28
CA SER A 144 -16.05 -5.25 -7.47
C SER A 144 -15.69 -6.43 -6.57
N SER A 145 -14.77 -7.30 -7.00
CA SER A 145 -14.25 -8.40 -6.17
C SER A 145 -13.57 -7.91 -4.88
N LEU A 146 -12.86 -6.78 -4.94
CA LEU A 146 -12.26 -6.14 -3.77
C LEU A 146 -13.32 -5.50 -2.88
N GLN A 147 -14.36 -4.89 -3.47
CA GLN A 147 -15.50 -4.34 -2.73
C GLN A 147 -16.21 -5.43 -1.93
N THR A 148 -16.50 -6.59 -2.56
CA THR A 148 -17.10 -7.75 -1.89
C THR A 148 -16.22 -8.25 -0.75
N LEU A 149 -14.91 -8.43 -0.99
CA LEU A 149 -13.98 -8.90 0.04
C LEU A 149 -13.94 -7.96 1.26
N VAL A 150 -13.94 -6.65 1.03
CA VAL A 150 -13.97 -5.66 2.12
C VAL A 150 -15.32 -5.67 2.83
N ALA A 151 -16.44 -5.78 2.11
CA ALA A 151 -17.78 -5.83 2.69
C ALA A 151 -17.98 -7.07 3.59
N GLU A 152 -17.51 -8.25 3.15
CA GLU A 152 -17.54 -9.49 3.93
C GLU A 152 -16.75 -9.35 5.24
N ARG A 153 -15.52 -8.82 5.16
CA ARG A 153 -14.69 -8.53 6.34
C ARG A 153 -15.38 -7.61 7.35
N VAL A 154 -16.09 -6.58 6.87
CA VAL A 154 -16.83 -5.64 7.73
C VAL A 154 -18.06 -6.30 8.35
N ALA A 155 -18.74 -7.19 7.61
CA ALA A 155 -19.89 -7.94 8.10
C ALA A 155 -19.50 -8.94 9.20
N ASP A 156 -18.32 -9.57 9.08
CA ASP A 156 -17.76 -10.50 10.08
C ASP A 156 -17.24 -9.80 11.34
N MET A 157 -17.04 -8.47 11.31
CA MET A 157 -16.68 -7.72 12.52
C MET A 157 -17.86 -7.62 13.48
N SER A 158 -17.64 -8.09 14.72
CA SER A 158 -18.62 -8.00 15.80
C SER A 158 -19.11 -6.56 15.98
N SER A 159 -20.36 -6.41 16.44
CA SER A 159 -20.96 -5.08 16.67
C SER A 159 -20.14 -4.19 17.62
N MET A 160 -19.43 -4.78 18.58
CA MET A 160 -18.50 -4.06 19.47
C MET A 160 -17.25 -3.54 18.75
N ALA A 161 -16.70 -4.30 17.81
CA ALA A 161 -15.53 -3.88 17.03
C ALA A 161 -15.87 -2.77 16.03
N ARG A 162 -17.09 -2.78 15.46
CA ARG A 162 -17.58 -1.70 14.58
C ARG A 162 -17.71 -0.35 15.28
N ALA A 163 -18.07 -0.35 16.57
CA ALA A 163 -18.17 0.88 17.37
C ALA A 163 -16.81 1.47 17.78
N ALA A 164 -15.74 0.67 17.75
CA ALA A 164 -14.36 1.11 18.05
C ALA A 164 -13.56 1.48 16.79
N ALA A 165 -14.14 1.38 15.59
CA ALA A 165 -13.53 1.92 14.39
C ALA A 165 -13.37 3.44 14.56
N PRO A 166 -12.18 4.02 14.38
CA PRO A 166 -12.01 5.46 14.52
C PRO A 166 -12.89 6.14 13.48
N ALA A 167 -13.85 6.94 13.95
CA ALA A 167 -14.51 7.92 13.10
C ALA A 167 -13.45 8.97 12.75
N LEU A 168 -12.72 8.78 11.66
CA LEU A 168 -11.89 9.81 11.06
C LEU A 168 -12.83 10.91 10.55
N ILE A 169 -13.11 11.90 11.40
CA ILE A 169 -13.79 13.13 11.02
C ILE A 169 -12.71 14.03 10.41
N PRO A 170 -12.80 14.38 9.11
CA PRO A 170 -11.92 15.39 8.55
C PRO A 170 -12.32 16.75 9.13
N LEU A 171 -11.47 17.32 9.97
CA LEU A 171 -11.53 18.72 10.37
C LEU A 171 -10.34 19.44 9.75
N SER A 172 -10.59 20.65 9.24
CA SER A 172 -9.68 21.41 8.37
C SER A 172 -8.33 21.82 8.97
N ASP A 173 -7.98 21.41 10.20
CA ASP A 173 -6.74 21.83 10.90
C ASP A 173 -6.12 20.75 11.81
N GLY A 174 -6.11 19.49 11.37
CA GLY A 174 -5.30 18.42 11.98
C GLY A 174 -6.10 17.34 12.72
N PHE A 175 -5.55 16.12 12.72
CA PHE A 175 -6.17 14.94 13.30
C PHE A 175 -5.90 14.84 14.80
N VAL A 176 -6.94 14.62 15.62
CA VAL A 176 -6.82 14.25 17.04
C VAL A 176 -7.54 12.93 17.26
N PHE A 177 -6.87 11.96 17.87
CA PHE A 177 -7.48 10.73 18.37
C PHE A 177 -8.34 11.06 19.60
N LEU A 178 -9.65 10.82 19.53
CA LEU A 178 -10.50 10.78 20.72
C LEU A 178 -10.35 9.40 21.37
N LEU A 179 -9.70 9.37 22.55
CA LEU A 179 -9.83 8.30 23.55
C LEU A 179 -10.95 8.66 24.52
#